data_AF-A0A812JTV8-F1
#
_entry.id   AF-A0A812JTV8-F1
#
_cell.length_a   1.000
_cell.length_b   1.000
_cell.length_c   1.000
_cell.angle_alpha   90.00
_cell.angle_beta   90.00
_cell.angle_gamma   90.00
#
_symmetry.space_group_name_H-M   'P 1'
#
loop_
_entity.id
_entity.type
_entity.pdbx_description
1 polymer ?
#
loop_
_entity_poly.entity_id
_entity_poly.type
_entity_poly.pdbx_seq_one_letter_code
_entity_poly.pdbx_strand_id
1 'polypeptide(L)'
;MQSLQETHEINKVRVKFDFRVQQRLKWILGTRTAGQLTTIARSRLSSDVKLAFELVVMVAVLYYVDLTLDIQACITFWQTGNPKFFLTNVMAMLAAAMYTAYHIFSHGDTLLSDLSRNETFALGVSYVFQLHILVLCWISWKRGKKHQLLIDSKFAEAAIEAVVSSLVQTYAVIFGARTLSHYQQLTLYMSILGSLASISNAFTLFDSPSGIDQAPGNETSPVSPRLLLVNAFRLCELTNKITGLSLFQLAFRPYGGCFAAAASYLSFTVSIWLSQGQASFALPCVFALINPMLETHNAVTMPHVVYYSLRLAETTIMVVLVWFVADVDVFSLYRDCFPAVAAFVASGIGMVILLPAVRCLASPGMANQKVYTTAQWALKPFSRAQLKLRDATLKFNHEELAPPR
;
A
#
# COMPACT_ATOMS: atom_id res chain seq x y z
N MET A 1 76.43 41.87 -8.49
CA MET A 1 75.60 42.08 -7.29
C MET A 1 74.12 42.33 -7.63
N GLN A 2 73.77 43.04 -8.70
CA GLN A 2 72.36 43.26 -9.08
C GLN A 2 71.57 41.99 -9.43
N SER A 3 72.16 40.98 -10.08
CA SER A 3 71.44 39.76 -10.49
C SER A 3 70.99 38.85 -9.32
N LEU A 4 71.68 38.91 -8.18
CA LEU A 4 71.31 38.19 -6.95
C LEU A 4 70.15 38.87 -6.22
N GLN A 5 70.00 40.18 -6.37
CA GLN A 5 68.89 40.95 -5.79
C GLN A 5 67.58 40.71 -6.57
N GLU A 6 67.65 40.65 -7.90
CA GLU A 6 66.49 40.33 -8.75
C GLU A 6 65.98 38.91 -8.52
N THR A 7 66.87 37.93 -8.40
CA THR A 7 66.46 36.54 -8.11
C THR A 7 65.82 36.41 -6.72
N HIS A 8 66.22 37.23 -5.75
CA HIS A 8 65.62 37.20 -4.42
C HIS A 8 64.23 37.84 -4.38
N GLU A 9 64.02 38.96 -5.09
CA GLU A 9 62.72 39.61 -5.28
C GLU A 9 61.72 38.69 -6.00
N ILE A 10 62.15 38.05 -7.09
CA ILE A 10 61.32 37.12 -7.87
C ILE A 10 60.87 35.92 -7.02
N ASN A 11 61.78 35.34 -6.23
CA ASN A 11 61.43 34.24 -5.32
C ASN A 11 60.47 34.69 -4.20
N LYS A 12 60.60 35.93 -3.70
CA LYS A 12 59.70 36.47 -2.67
C LYS A 12 58.28 36.67 -3.21
N VAL A 13 58.16 37.15 -4.45
CA VAL A 13 56.86 37.30 -5.13
C VAL A 13 56.24 35.93 -5.42
N ARG A 14 57.04 34.95 -5.87
CA ARG A 14 56.57 33.59 -6.15
C ARG A 14 56.01 32.89 -4.91
N VAL A 15 56.73 32.95 -3.78
CA VAL A 15 56.27 32.35 -2.51
C VAL A 15 55.00 33.02 -1.99
N LYS A 16 54.90 34.36 -2.13
CA LYS A 16 53.70 35.10 -1.71
C LYS A 16 52.49 34.83 -2.61
N PHE A 17 52.71 34.56 -3.89
CA PHE A 17 51.68 34.16 -4.85
C PHE A 17 51.17 32.74 -4.55
N ASP A 18 52.08 31.77 -4.37
CA ASP A 18 51.71 30.37 -4.05
C ASP A 18 50.94 30.28 -2.74
N PHE A 19 51.33 31.04 -1.70
CA PHE A 19 50.61 31.04 -0.42
C PHE A 19 49.17 31.57 -0.55
N ARG A 20 48.96 32.66 -1.31
CA ARG A 20 47.62 33.22 -1.54
C ARG A 20 46.74 32.29 -2.39
N VAL A 21 47.32 31.62 -3.38
CA VAL A 21 46.62 30.64 -4.21
C VAL A 21 46.21 29.42 -3.37
N GLN A 22 47.11 28.91 -2.53
CA GLN A 22 46.80 27.80 -1.61
C GLN A 22 45.72 28.15 -0.59
N GLN A 23 45.72 29.38 -0.03
CA GLN A 23 44.65 29.82 0.87
C GLN A 23 43.29 29.94 0.17
N ARG A 24 43.27 30.48 -1.07
CA ARG A 24 42.03 30.53 -1.86
C ARG A 24 41.52 29.14 -2.23
N LEU A 25 42.42 28.21 -2.58
CA LEU A 25 42.06 26.81 -2.85
C LEU A 25 41.47 26.11 -1.62
N LYS A 26 42.07 26.30 -0.42
CA LYS A 26 41.51 25.78 0.84
C LYS A 26 40.12 26.35 1.15
N TRP A 27 39.90 27.63 0.87
CA TRP A 27 38.60 28.27 1.08
C TRP A 27 37.53 27.78 0.08
N ILE A 28 37.90 27.61 -1.19
CA ILE A 28 37.01 27.05 -2.24
C ILE A 28 36.68 25.57 -1.98
N LEU A 29 37.67 24.79 -1.52
CA LEU A 29 37.46 23.39 -1.13
C LEU A 29 36.59 23.28 0.13
N GLY A 30 36.81 24.14 1.12
CA GLY A 30 36.01 24.22 2.36
C GLY A 30 34.55 24.65 2.13
N THR A 31 34.31 25.57 1.19
CA THR A 31 32.95 25.98 0.81
C THR A 31 32.23 24.93 -0.02
N ARG A 32 32.94 24.16 -0.86
CA ARG A 32 32.39 22.98 -1.55
C ARG A 32 32.02 21.85 -0.59
N THR A 33 32.87 21.54 0.39
CA THR A 33 32.56 20.51 1.39
C THR A 33 31.44 20.94 2.34
N ALA A 34 31.39 22.21 2.75
CA ALA A 34 30.26 22.77 3.51
C ALA A 34 28.95 22.78 2.70
N GLY A 35 29.02 23.10 1.39
CA GLY A 35 27.89 23.02 0.47
C GLY A 35 27.39 21.59 0.26
N GLN A 36 28.29 20.62 0.16
CA GLN A 36 27.94 19.20 0.07
C GLN A 36 27.33 18.68 1.38
N LEU A 37 27.90 19.04 2.55
CA LEU A 37 27.36 18.66 3.86
C LEU A 37 25.98 19.26 4.12
N THR A 38 25.75 20.52 3.76
CA THR A 38 24.42 21.15 3.88
C THR A 38 23.40 20.57 2.90
N THR A 39 23.82 20.20 1.69
CA THR A 39 22.94 19.51 0.72
C THR A 39 22.59 18.10 1.19
N ILE A 40 23.56 17.35 1.72
CA ILE A 40 23.35 16.01 2.29
C ILE A 40 22.49 16.08 3.57
N ALA A 41 22.71 17.08 4.42
CA ALA A 41 21.91 17.29 5.62
C ALA A 41 20.47 17.69 5.25
N ARG A 42 20.28 18.56 4.26
CA ARG A 42 18.95 18.96 3.77
C ARG A 42 18.23 17.80 3.08
N SER A 43 18.94 16.97 2.32
CA SER A 43 18.35 15.78 1.69
C SER A 43 17.96 14.72 2.73
N ARG A 44 18.78 14.51 3.77
CA ARG A 44 18.46 13.59 4.89
C ARG A 44 17.32 14.11 5.77
N LEU A 45 17.32 15.39 6.12
CA LEU A 45 16.21 16.01 6.86
C LEU A 45 14.89 15.91 6.06
N SER A 46 14.95 16.05 4.74
CA SER A 46 13.80 15.86 3.87
C SER A 46 13.33 14.40 3.81
N SER A 47 14.23 13.41 3.83
CA SER A 47 13.84 11.98 3.84
C SER A 47 13.26 11.56 5.19
N ASP A 48 13.84 12.02 6.29
CA ASP A 48 13.41 11.65 7.64
C ASP A 48 12.02 12.22 7.95
N VAL A 49 11.75 13.48 7.57
CA VAL A 49 10.42 14.09 7.71
C VAL A 49 9.37 13.38 6.85
N LYS A 50 9.74 12.86 5.68
CA LYS A 50 8.82 12.10 4.81
C LYS A 50 8.48 10.74 5.40
N LEU A 51 9.51 9.99 5.84
CA LEU A 51 9.33 8.72 6.52
C LEU A 51 8.52 8.90 7.80
N ALA A 52 8.80 9.95 8.56
CA ALA A 52 8.07 10.35 9.75
C ALA A 52 6.58 10.55 9.50
N PHE A 53 6.26 11.40 8.52
CA PHE A 53 4.89 11.68 8.11
C PHE A 53 4.19 10.39 7.68
N GLU A 54 4.86 9.56 6.90
CA GLU A 54 4.29 8.30 6.45
C GLU A 54 4.00 7.32 7.60
N LEU A 55 4.97 7.09 8.48
CA LEU A 55 4.81 6.16 9.60
C LEU A 55 3.76 6.64 10.61
N VAL A 56 3.74 7.93 10.92
CA VAL A 56 2.83 8.49 11.92
C VAL A 56 1.44 8.69 11.31
N VAL A 57 1.34 9.40 10.20
CA VAL A 57 0.04 9.80 9.63
C VAL A 57 -0.54 8.68 8.79
N MET A 58 0.20 8.20 7.78
CA MET A 58 -0.33 7.26 6.79
C MET A 58 -0.44 5.83 7.33
N VAL A 59 0.36 5.46 8.32
CA VAL A 59 0.35 4.10 8.87
C VAL A 59 -0.33 4.06 10.24
N ALA A 60 0.22 4.72 11.26
CA ALA A 60 -0.29 4.61 12.62
C ALA A 60 -1.66 5.27 12.80
N VAL A 61 -1.82 6.56 12.46
CA VAL A 61 -3.10 7.27 12.63
C VAL A 61 -4.20 6.61 11.81
N LEU A 62 -3.97 6.32 10.53
CA LEU A 62 -4.98 5.64 9.71
C LEU A 62 -5.35 4.26 10.26
N TYR A 63 -4.39 3.46 10.76
CA TYR A 63 -4.69 2.17 11.40
C TYR A 63 -5.64 2.32 12.59
N TYR A 64 -5.32 3.20 13.54
CA TYR A 64 -6.11 3.32 14.77
C TYR A 64 -7.44 4.02 14.56
N VAL A 65 -7.52 4.93 13.59
CA VAL A 65 -8.81 5.50 13.17
C VAL A 65 -9.70 4.41 12.59
N ASP A 66 -9.18 3.58 11.68
CA ASP A 66 -9.94 2.48 11.06
C ASP A 66 -10.37 1.44 12.10
N LEU A 67 -9.44 0.99 12.97
CA LEU A 67 -9.73 0.09 14.08
C LEU A 67 -10.82 0.65 15.02
N THR A 68 -10.78 1.96 15.29
CA THR A 68 -11.82 2.60 16.11
C THR A 68 -13.17 2.58 15.41
N LEU A 69 -13.21 2.85 14.11
CA LEU A 69 -14.43 2.81 13.31
C LEU A 69 -15.00 1.39 13.24
N ASP A 70 -14.16 0.37 13.08
CA ASP A 70 -14.58 -1.04 13.06
C ASP A 70 -15.11 -1.52 14.42
N ILE A 71 -14.52 -1.05 15.52
CA ILE A 71 -15.08 -1.27 16.87
C ILE A 71 -16.45 -0.59 17.01
N GLN A 72 -16.61 0.64 16.52
CA GLN A 72 -17.90 1.34 16.56
C GLN A 72 -18.95 0.66 15.67
N ALA A 73 -18.57 0.09 14.53
CA ALA A 73 -19.44 -0.73 13.69
C ALA A 73 -19.90 -1.99 14.45
N CYS A 74 -18.98 -2.67 15.15
CA CYS A 74 -19.30 -3.81 16.02
C CYS A 74 -20.30 -3.43 17.12
N ILE A 75 -20.07 -2.32 17.83
CA ILE A 75 -20.98 -1.81 18.86
C ILE A 75 -22.36 -1.53 18.25
N THR A 76 -22.41 -0.92 17.06
CA THR A 76 -23.65 -0.65 16.34
C THR A 76 -24.40 -1.95 16.02
N PHE A 77 -23.71 -2.98 15.52
CA PHE A 77 -24.34 -4.27 15.22
C PHE A 77 -24.84 -4.99 16.48
N TRP A 78 -24.12 -4.89 17.58
CA TRP A 78 -24.56 -5.42 18.86
C TRP A 78 -25.84 -4.73 19.35
N GLN A 79 -25.83 -3.39 19.38
CA GLN A 79 -26.97 -2.59 19.84
C GLN A 79 -28.23 -2.77 18.98
N THR A 80 -28.07 -3.03 17.69
CA THR A 80 -29.19 -3.24 16.75
C THR A 80 -29.67 -4.68 16.68
N GLY A 81 -29.14 -5.58 17.51
CA GLY A 81 -29.56 -6.97 17.54
C GLY A 81 -29.15 -7.76 16.29
N ASN A 82 -28.04 -7.38 15.65
CA ASN A 82 -27.49 -8.04 14.47
C ASN A 82 -26.20 -8.83 14.80
N PRO A 83 -26.28 -9.93 15.58
CA PRO A 83 -25.10 -10.65 16.04
C PRO A 83 -24.29 -11.29 14.91
N LYS A 84 -24.92 -11.55 13.74
CA LYS A 84 -24.23 -12.07 12.56
C LYS A 84 -23.23 -11.05 12.01
N PHE A 85 -23.64 -9.80 11.82
CA PHE A 85 -22.73 -8.75 11.34
C PHE A 85 -21.63 -8.43 12.36
N PHE A 86 -21.98 -8.39 13.65
CA PHE A 86 -20.99 -8.29 14.73
C PHE A 86 -19.93 -9.40 14.63
N LEU A 87 -20.37 -10.66 14.59
CA LEU A 87 -19.47 -11.81 14.57
C LEU A 87 -18.61 -11.81 13.30
N THR A 88 -19.18 -11.52 12.12
CA THR A 88 -18.41 -11.48 10.88
C THR A 88 -17.34 -10.37 10.90
N ASN A 89 -17.66 -9.18 11.41
CA ASN A 89 -16.69 -8.09 11.51
C ASN A 89 -15.56 -8.44 12.49
N VAL A 90 -15.88 -8.99 13.67
CA VAL A 90 -14.88 -9.47 14.64
C VAL A 90 -14.01 -10.58 14.04
N MET A 91 -14.60 -11.54 13.32
CA MET A 91 -13.85 -12.61 12.65
C MET A 91 -12.92 -12.08 11.56
N ALA A 92 -13.29 -10.99 10.87
CA ALA A 92 -12.43 -10.33 9.90
C ALA A 92 -11.17 -9.74 10.55
N MET A 93 -11.36 -8.97 11.63
CA MET A 93 -10.25 -8.40 12.44
C MET A 93 -9.34 -9.51 12.98
N LEU A 94 -9.94 -10.57 13.54
CA LEU A 94 -9.18 -11.71 14.06
C LEU A 94 -8.46 -12.46 12.93
N ALA A 95 -9.04 -12.62 11.75
CA ALA A 95 -8.40 -13.29 10.63
C ALA A 95 -7.17 -12.53 10.12
N ALA A 96 -7.23 -11.20 10.01
CA ALA A 96 -6.09 -10.37 9.65
C ALA A 96 -4.97 -10.45 10.69
N ALA A 97 -5.32 -10.43 11.98
CA ALA A 97 -4.38 -10.63 13.08
C ALA A 97 -3.81 -12.07 13.08
N MET A 98 -4.61 -13.10 12.85
CA MET A 98 -4.09 -14.47 12.78
C MET A 98 -3.16 -14.66 11.59
N TYR A 99 -3.45 -14.05 10.44
CA TYR A 99 -2.58 -14.09 9.27
C TYR A 99 -1.22 -13.45 9.56
N THR A 100 -1.20 -12.27 10.19
CA THR A 100 0.05 -11.59 10.56
C THR A 100 0.85 -12.42 11.58
N ALA A 101 0.18 -13.02 12.58
CA ALA A 101 0.82 -13.89 13.56
C ALA A 101 1.40 -15.16 12.92
N TYR A 102 0.65 -15.78 12.00
CA TYR A 102 1.11 -16.93 11.24
C TYR A 102 2.33 -16.59 10.38
N HIS A 103 2.37 -15.41 9.77
CA HIS A 103 3.51 -14.94 8.99
C HIS A 103 4.77 -14.79 9.88
N ILE A 104 4.63 -14.21 11.08
CA ILE A 104 5.70 -14.14 12.07
C ILE A 104 6.16 -15.54 12.49
N PHE A 105 5.23 -16.47 12.74
CA PHE A 105 5.56 -17.82 13.18
C PHE A 105 6.31 -18.63 12.11
N SER A 106 5.87 -18.53 10.85
CA SER A 106 6.42 -19.30 9.73
C SER A 106 7.73 -18.75 9.18
N HIS A 107 7.96 -17.43 9.28
CA HIS A 107 9.12 -16.75 8.70
C HIS A 107 9.92 -15.95 9.74
N GLY A 108 9.71 -16.25 11.04
CA GLY A 108 10.25 -15.48 12.17
C GLY A 108 11.77 -15.32 12.15
N ASP A 109 12.50 -16.36 11.74
CA ASP A 109 13.96 -16.33 11.64
C ASP A 109 14.46 -15.24 10.67
N THR A 110 13.68 -14.90 9.65
CA THR A 110 14.02 -13.84 8.68
C THR A 110 13.42 -12.49 9.04
N LEU A 111 12.21 -12.48 9.60
CA LEU A 111 11.48 -11.25 9.92
C LEU A 111 11.96 -10.59 11.21
N LEU A 112 12.49 -11.39 12.13
CA LEU A 112 12.91 -10.94 13.46
C LEU A 112 14.44 -10.90 13.60
N SER A 113 15.22 -11.40 12.62
CA SER A 113 16.70 -11.40 12.67
C SER A 113 17.27 -9.99 12.84
N ASP A 114 16.60 -9.01 12.24
CA ASP A 114 17.03 -7.63 12.31
C ASP A 114 16.67 -6.99 13.68
N LEU A 115 15.85 -7.61 14.53
CA LEU A 115 15.35 -7.04 15.79
C LEU A 115 16.22 -7.42 17.00
N SER A 116 16.47 -6.47 17.90
CA SER A 116 17.06 -6.81 19.20
C SER A 116 16.08 -7.61 20.06
N ARG A 117 16.58 -8.40 21.01
CA ARG A 117 15.75 -9.21 21.92
C ARG A 117 14.66 -8.39 22.64
N ASN A 118 14.97 -7.14 23.02
CA ASN A 118 14.02 -6.23 23.65
C ASN A 118 12.95 -5.74 22.67
N GLU A 119 13.32 -5.45 21.42
CA GLU A 119 12.38 -5.08 20.35
C GLU A 119 11.45 -6.24 20.00
N THR A 120 11.97 -7.47 19.92
CA THR A 120 11.16 -8.68 19.71
C THR A 120 10.20 -8.94 20.88
N PHE A 121 10.66 -8.78 22.12
CA PHE A 121 9.79 -8.90 23.29
C PHE A 121 8.69 -7.83 23.31
N ALA A 122 9.05 -6.56 23.06
CA ALA A 122 8.09 -5.46 22.97
C ALA A 122 7.07 -5.68 21.85
N LEU A 123 7.51 -6.18 20.69
CA LEU A 123 6.64 -6.56 19.59
C LEU A 123 5.64 -7.63 20.02
N GLY A 124 6.10 -8.71 20.65
CA GLY A 124 5.24 -9.78 21.16
C GLY A 124 4.19 -9.31 22.17
N VAL A 125 4.59 -8.49 23.14
CA VAL A 125 3.65 -7.90 24.11
C VAL A 125 2.66 -6.96 23.42
N SER A 126 3.16 -6.08 22.54
CA SER A 126 2.33 -5.12 21.83
C SER A 126 1.29 -5.79 20.92
N TYR A 127 1.61 -6.98 20.38
CA TYR A 127 0.71 -7.76 19.55
C TYR A 127 -0.58 -8.14 20.27
N VAL A 128 -0.48 -8.56 21.53
CA VAL A 128 -1.63 -8.95 22.37
C VAL A 128 -2.62 -7.79 22.54
N PHE A 129 -2.10 -6.55 22.58
CA PHE A 129 -2.89 -5.34 22.78
C PHE A 129 -3.21 -4.58 21.48
N GLN A 130 -2.93 -5.16 20.30
CA GLN A 130 -3.08 -4.46 19.00
C GLN A 130 -2.24 -3.16 18.91
N LEU A 131 -1.13 -3.09 19.65
CA LEU A 131 -0.17 -1.99 19.70
C LEU A 131 1.05 -2.23 18.79
N HIS A 132 1.10 -3.36 18.08
CA HIS A 132 2.24 -3.78 17.26
C HIS A 132 2.55 -2.79 16.12
N ILE A 133 1.53 -2.14 15.55
CA ILE A 133 1.74 -1.11 14.52
C ILE A 133 2.54 0.08 15.06
N LEU A 134 2.27 0.55 16.30
CA LEU A 134 3.05 1.63 16.91
C LEU A 134 4.51 1.23 17.13
N VAL A 135 4.72 0.01 17.65
CA VAL A 135 6.07 -0.52 17.89
C VAL A 135 6.82 -0.67 16.58
N LEU A 136 6.17 -1.18 15.53
CA LEU A 136 6.77 -1.33 14.21
C LEU A 136 7.04 0.01 13.53
N CYS A 137 6.17 1.02 13.69
CA CYS A 137 6.43 2.39 13.24
C CYS A 137 7.64 2.98 13.98
N TRP A 138 7.73 2.81 15.29
CA TRP A 138 8.87 3.27 16.08
C TRP A 138 10.19 2.62 15.64
N ILE A 139 10.18 1.29 15.48
CA ILE A 139 11.34 0.52 14.98
C ILE A 139 11.72 0.99 13.57
N SER A 140 10.74 1.20 12.69
CA SER A 140 10.95 1.66 11.32
C SER A 140 11.56 3.06 11.28
N TRP A 141 11.06 3.97 12.12
CA TRP A 141 11.60 5.31 12.28
C TRP A 141 13.05 5.25 12.72
N LYS A 142 13.34 4.53 13.82
CA LYS A 142 14.68 4.41 14.41
C LYS A 142 15.72 3.92 13.39
N ARG A 143 15.29 3.10 12.43
CA ARG A 143 16.17 2.47 11.42
C ARG A 143 16.21 3.22 10.09
N GLY A 144 15.39 4.25 9.91
CA GLY A 144 15.26 4.97 8.63
C GLY A 144 14.73 4.11 7.48
N LYS A 145 14.17 2.94 7.76
CA LYS A 145 13.58 2.00 6.79
C LYS A 145 12.32 1.37 7.37
N LYS A 146 11.28 1.19 6.55
CA LYS A 146 10.09 0.43 6.96
C LYS A 146 10.46 -1.01 7.27
N HIS A 147 9.95 -1.52 8.38
CA HIS A 147 10.09 -2.92 8.74
C HIS A 147 9.18 -3.78 7.86
N GLN A 148 9.65 -4.94 7.37
CA GLN A 148 8.85 -5.81 6.50
C GLN A 148 7.52 -6.19 7.16
N LEU A 149 7.56 -6.57 8.44
CA LEU A 149 6.35 -6.90 9.21
C LEU A 149 5.30 -5.76 9.29
N LEU A 150 5.73 -4.49 9.19
CA LEU A 150 4.80 -3.36 9.14
C LEU A 150 4.01 -3.37 7.82
N ILE A 151 4.70 -3.68 6.72
CA ILE A 151 4.12 -3.76 5.38
C ILE A 151 3.18 -4.96 5.32
N ASP A 152 3.63 -6.13 5.78
CA ASP A 152 2.83 -7.36 5.77
C ASP A 152 1.58 -7.22 6.65
N SER A 153 1.72 -6.65 7.86
CA SER A 153 0.59 -6.44 8.76
C SER A 153 -0.43 -5.46 8.18
N LYS A 154 0.04 -4.38 7.53
CA LYS A 154 -0.85 -3.42 6.86
C LYS A 154 -1.55 -4.01 5.65
N PHE A 155 -0.86 -4.87 4.91
CA PHE A 155 -1.48 -5.58 3.82
C PHE A 155 -2.54 -6.57 4.29
N ALA A 156 -2.27 -7.31 5.37
CA ALA A 156 -3.24 -8.25 5.93
C ALA A 156 -4.51 -7.54 6.42
N GLU A 157 -4.35 -6.43 7.13
CA GLU A 157 -5.46 -5.57 7.54
C GLU A 157 -6.25 -5.09 6.32
N ALA A 158 -5.59 -4.48 5.34
CA ALA A 158 -6.27 -3.95 4.17
C ALA A 158 -6.93 -5.06 3.30
N ALA A 159 -6.26 -6.18 3.05
CA ALA A 159 -6.75 -7.21 2.14
C ALA A 159 -7.80 -8.14 2.75
N ILE A 160 -7.74 -8.39 4.06
CA ILE A 160 -8.64 -9.34 4.74
C ILE A 160 -9.69 -8.58 5.54
N GLU A 161 -9.25 -7.77 6.51
CA GLU A 161 -10.16 -7.08 7.44
C GLU A 161 -10.97 -6.02 6.70
N ALA A 162 -10.32 -5.03 6.08
CA ALA A 162 -11.03 -3.93 5.43
C ALA A 162 -11.95 -4.38 4.28
N VAL A 163 -11.59 -5.43 3.52
CA VAL A 163 -12.46 -6.00 2.48
C VAL A 163 -13.72 -6.62 3.08
N VAL A 164 -13.57 -7.46 4.11
CA VAL A 164 -14.73 -8.11 4.74
C VAL A 164 -15.57 -7.10 5.51
N SER A 165 -14.94 -6.19 6.26
CA SER A 165 -15.58 -5.09 6.98
C SER A 165 -16.40 -4.23 6.03
N SER A 166 -15.82 -3.75 4.93
CA SER A 166 -16.54 -2.92 3.95
C SER A 166 -17.72 -3.66 3.29
N LEU A 167 -17.60 -4.96 2.97
CA LEU A 167 -18.71 -5.76 2.45
C LEU A 167 -19.84 -5.91 3.47
N VAL A 168 -19.51 -6.31 4.70
CA VAL A 168 -20.48 -6.53 5.78
C VAL A 168 -21.18 -5.23 6.15
N GLN A 169 -20.43 -4.13 6.29
CA GLN A 169 -20.97 -2.84 6.67
C GLN A 169 -21.81 -2.23 5.54
N THR A 170 -21.38 -2.34 4.28
CA THR A 170 -22.18 -1.89 3.13
C THR A 170 -23.48 -2.67 3.03
N TYR A 171 -23.43 -3.99 3.24
CA TYR A 171 -24.61 -4.83 3.33
C TYR A 171 -25.52 -4.38 4.49
N ALA A 172 -24.97 -4.16 5.69
CA ALA A 172 -25.76 -3.75 6.84
C ALA A 172 -26.44 -2.39 6.61
N VAL A 173 -25.78 -1.44 5.95
CA VAL A 173 -26.39 -0.17 5.58
C VAL A 173 -27.52 -0.34 4.57
N ILE A 174 -27.31 -1.10 3.49
CA ILE A 174 -28.32 -1.27 2.43
C ILE A 174 -29.56 -2.04 2.94
N PHE A 175 -29.34 -3.10 3.72
CA PHE A 175 -30.41 -3.99 4.16
C PHE A 175 -30.98 -3.63 5.54
N GLY A 176 -30.21 -2.93 6.36
CA GLY A 176 -30.55 -2.51 7.72
C GLY A 176 -30.83 -1.02 7.87
N ALA A 177 -30.85 -0.22 6.80
CA ALA A 177 -31.12 1.23 6.84
C ALA A 177 -32.35 1.59 7.68
N ARG A 178 -33.40 0.74 7.68
CA ARG A 178 -34.64 0.99 8.41
C ARG A 178 -34.54 0.79 9.93
N THR A 179 -33.53 0.06 10.41
CA THR A 179 -33.34 -0.22 11.85
C THR A 179 -32.20 0.58 12.46
N LEU A 180 -31.37 1.23 11.64
CA LEU A 180 -30.23 2.03 12.07
C LEU A 180 -30.63 3.50 12.24
N SER A 181 -30.26 4.10 13.38
CA SER A 181 -30.34 5.55 13.58
C SER A 181 -29.42 6.31 12.60
N HIS A 182 -29.70 7.59 12.33
CA HIS A 182 -28.85 8.42 11.45
C HIS A 182 -27.39 8.47 11.89
N TYR A 183 -27.12 8.54 13.20
CA TYR A 183 -25.76 8.52 13.73
C TYR A 183 -25.06 7.19 13.43
N GLN A 184 -25.72 6.06 13.68
CA GLN A 184 -25.19 4.74 13.38
C GLN A 184 -24.94 4.54 11.88
N GLN A 185 -25.85 5.02 11.02
CA GLN A 185 -25.65 5.00 9.57
C GLN A 185 -24.42 5.82 9.17
N LEU A 186 -24.25 7.03 9.72
CA LEU A 186 -23.08 7.87 9.46
C LEU A 186 -21.78 7.20 9.91
N THR A 187 -21.77 6.59 11.10
CA THR A 187 -20.63 5.82 11.59
C THR A 187 -20.27 4.69 10.64
N LEU A 188 -21.25 3.92 10.16
CA LEU A 188 -21.01 2.85 9.19
C LEU A 188 -20.51 3.40 7.85
N TYR A 189 -21.03 4.52 7.36
CA TYR A 189 -20.50 5.16 6.14
C TYR A 189 -19.04 5.57 6.30
N MET A 190 -18.67 6.18 7.45
CA MET A 190 -17.28 6.56 7.73
C MET A 190 -16.37 5.33 7.84
N SER A 191 -16.86 4.26 8.46
CA SER A 191 -16.16 2.97 8.55
C SER A 191 -15.92 2.36 7.17
N ILE A 192 -16.96 2.29 6.33
CA ILE A 192 -16.85 1.82 4.95
C ILE A 192 -15.82 2.66 4.17
N LEU A 193 -15.89 3.99 4.26
CA LEU A 193 -14.93 4.87 3.58
C LEU A 193 -13.50 4.69 4.10
N GLY A 194 -13.31 4.49 5.41
CA GLY A 194 -12.04 4.17 6.04
C GLY A 194 -11.44 2.89 5.49
N SER A 195 -12.22 1.81 5.49
CA SER A 195 -11.82 0.52 4.92
C SER A 195 -11.50 0.62 3.43
N LEU A 196 -12.34 1.28 2.62
CA LEU A 196 -12.10 1.49 1.19
C LEU A 196 -10.80 2.27 0.94
N ALA A 197 -10.52 3.29 1.75
CA ALA A 197 -9.28 4.06 1.68
C ALA A 197 -8.05 3.23 2.10
N SER A 198 -8.19 2.37 3.12
CA SER A 198 -7.13 1.44 3.55
C SER A 198 -6.78 0.44 2.44
N ILE A 199 -7.79 -0.21 1.86
CA ILE A 199 -7.60 -1.12 0.72
C ILE A 199 -6.95 -0.37 -0.45
N SER A 200 -7.51 0.79 -0.81
CA SER A 200 -7.01 1.59 -1.92
C SER A 200 -5.54 2.00 -1.75
N ASN A 201 -5.16 2.43 -0.54
CA ASN A 201 -3.79 2.80 -0.22
C ASN A 201 -2.86 1.59 -0.25
N ALA A 202 -3.26 0.46 0.33
CA ALA A 202 -2.48 -0.77 0.29
C ALA A 202 -2.21 -1.20 -1.15
N PHE A 203 -3.25 -1.35 -1.98
CA PHE A 203 -3.09 -1.78 -3.38
C PHE A 203 -2.36 -0.75 -4.26
N THR A 204 -2.47 0.54 -3.95
CA THR A 204 -1.67 1.58 -4.63
C THR A 204 -0.17 1.42 -4.32
N LEU A 205 0.20 1.02 -3.11
CA LEU A 205 1.59 0.70 -2.77
C LEU A 205 2.08 -0.56 -3.50
N PHE A 206 1.22 -1.55 -3.74
CA PHE A 206 1.52 -2.72 -4.57
C PHE A 206 1.74 -2.36 -6.05
N ASP A 207 1.05 -1.31 -6.53
CA ASP A 207 1.14 -0.81 -7.90
C ASP A 207 2.46 -0.03 -8.18
N SER A 208 3.32 0.16 -7.18
CA SER A 208 4.63 0.80 -7.37
C SER A 208 5.58 -0.10 -8.19
N PRO A 209 6.36 0.44 -9.16
CA PRO A 209 7.32 -0.31 -10.00
C PRO A 209 8.42 -1.06 -9.24
N SER A 210 8.51 -0.86 -7.93
CA SER A 210 9.46 -1.48 -7.03
C SER A 210 8.89 -2.68 -6.25
N GLY A 211 7.59 -2.97 -6.37
CA GLY A 211 6.90 -4.06 -5.67
C GLY A 211 6.73 -3.81 -4.16
N ILE A 212 6.13 -4.80 -3.45
CA ILE A 212 5.92 -4.79 -1.98
C ILE A 212 7.22 -4.49 -1.23
N ASP A 213 8.33 -5.06 -1.69
CA ASP A 213 9.63 -5.00 -1.00
C ASP A 213 10.30 -3.62 -1.08
N GLN A 214 9.77 -2.69 -1.89
CA GLN A 214 10.37 -1.37 -2.09
C GLN A 214 9.37 -0.22 -2.29
N ALA A 215 8.15 -0.32 -1.76
CA ALA A 215 7.18 0.78 -1.78
C ALA A 215 6.88 1.34 -0.37
N PRO A 216 7.08 2.64 -0.08
CA PRO A 216 7.76 3.70 -0.82
C PRO A 216 9.10 4.05 -0.17
N GLY A 217 10.18 3.82 -0.92
CA GLY A 217 11.47 4.49 -0.71
C GLY A 217 11.99 5.19 -1.97
N ASN A 218 11.34 4.97 -3.11
CA ASN A 218 11.79 5.46 -4.42
C ASN A 218 10.90 6.56 -5.04
N GLU A 219 9.66 6.74 -4.58
CA GLU A 219 8.94 7.99 -4.86
C GLU A 219 9.31 9.01 -3.78
N THR A 220 10.00 10.08 -4.20
CA THR A 220 10.56 11.09 -3.31
C THR A 220 9.51 11.91 -2.54
N SER A 221 8.22 11.64 -2.69
CA SER A 221 7.13 12.33 -1.98
C SER A 221 6.01 11.34 -1.62
N PRO A 222 5.59 11.25 -0.35
CA PRO A 222 4.41 10.47 0.07
C PRO A 222 3.09 11.04 -0.50
N VAL A 223 3.12 12.25 -1.06
CA VAL A 223 2.01 12.91 -1.75
C VAL A 223 2.47 13.21 -3.18
N SER A 224 2.63 12.17 -3.98
CA SER A 224 2.87 12.34 -5.42
C SER A 224 1.52 12.48 -6.12
N PRO A 225 1.33 13.45 -7.05
CA PRO A 225 0.07 13.56 -7.81
C PRO A 225 -0.29 12.26 -8.55
N ARG A 226 0.74 11.49 -8.94
CA ARG A 226 0.60 10.17 -9.55
C ARG A 226 -0.02 9.16 -8.58
N LEU A 227 0.51 9.07 -7.37
CA LEU A 227 0.02 8.17 -6.33
C LEU A 227 -1.40 8.55 -5.90
N LEU A 228 -1.68 9.86 -5.76
CA LEU A 228 -3.03 10.35 -5.51
C LEU A 228 -4.01 9.97 -6.64
N LEU A 229 -3.58 10.07 -7.89
CA LEU A 229 -4.42 9.72 -9.05
C LEU A 229 -4.72 8.21 -9.10
N VAL A 230 -3.71 7.37 -8.86
CA VAL A 230 -3.89 5.90 -8.79
C VAL A 230 -4.79 5.55 -7.60
N ASN A 231 -4.54 6.14 -6.43
CA ASN A 231 -5.35 5.92 -5.23
C ASN A 231 -6.80 6.38 -5.44
N ALA A 232 -7.04 7.53 -6.08
CA ALA A 232 -8.38 7.99 -6.40
C ALA A 232 -9.12 7.02 -7.33
N PHE A 233 -8.42 6.52 -8.37
CA PHE A 233 -8.99 5.50 -9.24
C PHE A 233 -9.36 4.22 -8.46
N ARG A 234 -8.44 3.74 -7.61
CA ARG A 234 -8.65 2.54 -6.79
C ARG A 234 -9.83 2.68 -5.86
N LEU A 235 -9.97 3.85 -5.23
CA LEU A 235 -11.10 4.14 -4.38
C LEU A 235 -12.42 4.08 -5.17
N CYS A 236 -12.46 4.64 -6.39
CA CYS A 236 -13.63 4.53 -7.26
C CYS A 236 -13.93 3.07 -7.62
N GLU A 237 -12.92 2.31 -8.02
CA GLU A 237 -13.09 0.90 -8.37
C GLU A 237 -13.64 0.05 -7.22
N LEU A 238 -13.08 0.23 -6.03
CA LEU A 238 -13.51 -0.46 -4.82
C LEU A 238 -14.93 -0.08 -4.43
N THR A 239 -15.23 1.21 -4.45
CA THR A 239 -16.58 1.73 -4.17
C THR A 239 -17.58 1.14 -5.14
N ASN A 240 -17.29 1.16 -6.45
CA ASN A 240 -18.17 0.62 -7.48
C ASN A 240 -18.41 -0.88 -7.27
N LYS A 241 -17.38 -1.65 -6.94
CA LYS A 241 -17.51 -3.10 -6.76
C LYS A 241 -18.30 -3.47 -5.51
N ILE A 242 -17.96 -2.91 -4.35
CA ILE A 242 -18.58 -3.26 -3.07
C ILE A 242 -20.05 -2.82 -3.03
N THR A 243 -20.34 -1.61 -3.52
CA THR A 243 -21.74 -1.13 -3.63
C THR A 243 -22.50 -1.92 -4.69
N GLY A 244 -21.89 -2.19 -5.85
CA GLY A 244 -22.49 -2.97 -6.92
C GLY A 244 -22.88 -4.39 -6.51
N LEU A 245 -21.98 -5.11 -5.81
CA LEU A 245 -22.28 -6.44 -5.27
C LEU A 245 -23.44 -6.40 -4.26
N SER A 246 -23.48 -5.39 -3.40
CA SER A 246 -24.53 -5.26 -2.40
C SER A 246 -25.90 -4.89 -3.01
N LEU A 247 -25.92 -4.03 -4.03
CA LEU A 247 -27.12 -3.72 -4.80
C LEU A 247 -27.60 -4.91 -5.62
N PHE A 248 -26.67 -5.69 -6.19
CA PHE A 248 -27.03 -6.90 -6.93
C PHE A 248 -27.62 -7.98 -6.02
N GLN A 249 -27.08 -8.14 -4.81
CA GLN A 249 -27.66 -8.98 -3.76
C GLN A 249 -29.04 -8.51 -3.34
N LEU A 250 -29.30 -7.21 -3.35
CA LEU A 250 -30.62 -6.65 -3.02
C LEU A 250 -31.65 -7.08 -4.07
N ALA A 251 -31.25 -7.09 -5.34
CA ALA A 251 -32.10 -7.49 -6.45
C ALA A 251 -32.31 -9.00 -6.59
N PHE A 252 -31.28 -9.80 -6.32
CA PHE A 252 -31.27 -11.26 -6.53
C PHE A 252 -31.17 -12.06 -5.22
N ARG A 253 -32.00 -11.71 -4.23
CA ARG A 253 -32.01 -12.41 -2.95
C ARG A 253 -32.39 -13.90 -3.12
N PRO A 254 -31.88 -14.80 -2.25
CA PRO A 254 -31.02 -14.51 -1.10
C PRO A 254 -29.51 -14.64 -1.37
N TYR A 255 -29.06 -14.95 -2.59
CA TYR A 255 -27.64 -15.30 -2.85
C TYR A 255 -26.98 -14.55 -4.03
N GLY A 256 -27.66 -13.60 -4.67
CA GLY A 256 -27.17 -12.92 -5.88
C GLY A 256 -25.78 -12.32 -5.76
N GLY A 257 -25.48 -11.63 -4.66
CA GLY A 257 -24.15 -11.07 -4.39
C GLY A 257 -23.08 -12.14 -4.20
N CYS A 258 -23.41 -13.25 -3.53
CA CYS A 258 -22.49 -14.39 -3.40
C CYS A 258 -22.18 -15.00 -4.78
N PHE A 259 -23.19 -15.15 -5.64
CA PHE A 259 -23.00 -15.62 -7.00
C PHE A 259 -22.16 -14.66 -7.84
N ALA A 260 -22.43 -13.34 -7.76
CA ALA A 260 -21.64 -12.34 -8.48
C ALA A 260 -20.19 -12.27 -7.99
N ALA A 261 -19.97 -12.38 -6.67
CA ALA A 261 -18.63 -12.44 -6.08
C ALA A 261 -17.88 -13.71 -6.49
N ALA A 262 -18.54 -14.88 -6.47
CA ALA A 262 -17.96 -16.14 -6.91
C ALA A 262 -17.66 -16.15 -8.43
N ALA A 263 -18.56 -15.61 -9.25
CA ALA A 263 -18.34 -15.46 -10.68
C ALA A 263 -17.15 -14.54 -10.97
N SER A 264 -17.03 -13.44 -10.21
CA SER A 264 -15.85 -12.57 -10.28
C SER A 264 -14.59 -13.34 -9.86
N TYR A 265 -14.59 -13.99 -8.69
CA TYR A 265 -13.46 -14.79 -8.22
C TYR A 265 -12.97 -15.80 -9.27
N LEU A 266 -13.90 -16.50 -9.92
CA LEU A 266 -13.60 -17.46 -10.98
C LEU A 266 -13.07 -16.78 -12.25
N SER A 267 -13.71 -15.69 -12.71
CA SER A 267 -13.25 -14.92 -13.89
C SER A 267 -11.82 -14.42 -13.69
N PHE A 268 -11.52 -13.91 -12.49
CA PHE A 268 -10.22 -13.45 -12.07
C PHE A 268 -9.18 -14.57 -12.07
N THR A 269 -9.50 -15.68 -11.41
CA THR A 269 -8.59 -16.83 -11.29
C THR A 269 -8.27 -17.42 -12.67
N VAL A 270 -9.28 -17.61 -13.52
CA VAL A 270 -9.11 -18.13 -14.88
C VAL A 270 -8.26 -17.17 -15.72
N SER A 271 -8.50 -15.86 -15.63
CA SER A 271 -7.76 -14.86 -16.40
C SER A 271 -6.29 -14.77 -15.99
N ILE A 272 -5.99 -14.88 -14.70
CA ILE A 272 -4.62 -14.94 -14.18
C ILE A 272 -3.93 -16.22 -14.67
N TRP A 273 -4.63 -17.36 -14.58
CA TRP A 273 -4.09 -18.65 -15.04
C TRP A 273 -3.80 -18.65 -16.55
N LEU A 274 -4.72 -18.16 -17.38
CA LEU A 274 -4.54 -18.01 -18.83
C LEU A 274 -3.42 -17.03 -19.18
N SER A 275 -3.16 -16.04 -18.34
CA SER A 275 -2.07 -15.07 -18.49
C SER A 275 -0.72 -15.58 -17.95
N GLN A 276 -0.61 -16.87 -17.60
CA GLN A 276 0.58 -17.49 -17.01
C GLN A 276 1.00 -16.92 -15.64
N GLY A 277 0.06 -16.33 -14.88
CA GLY A 277 0.28 -15.88 -13.52
C GLY A 277 0.17 -17.00 -12.47
N GLN A 278 0.79 -16.82 -11.31
CA GLN A 278 0.66 -17.70 -10.14
C GLN A 278 -0.57 -17.33 -9.30
N ALA A 279 -1.59 -18.20 -9.34
CA ALA A 279 -2.84 -18.02 -8.61
C ALA A 279 -2.69 -17.99 -7.07
N SER A 280 -1.66 -18.61 -6.50
CA SER A 280 -1.43 -18.64 -5.04
C SER A 280 -1.03 -17.29 -4.46
N PHE A 281 -0.23 -16.50 -5.19
CA PHE A 281 0.11 -15.12 -4.80
C PHE A 281 -1.00 -14.11 -5.16
N ALA A 282 -1.94 -14.53 -6.02
CA ALA A 282 -3.12 -13.75 -6.36
C ALA A 282 -4.23 -13.85 -5.31
N LEU A 283 -4.17 -14.77 -4.34
CA LEU A 283 -5.21 -14.98 -3.33
C LEU A 283 -5.70 -13.68 -2.66
N PRO A 284 -4.82 -12.76 -2.19
CA PRO A 284 -5.26 -11.48 -1.65
C PRO A 284 -5.88 -10.53 -2.69
N CYS A 285 -5.38 -10.54 -3.94
CA CYS A 285 -5.92 -9.76 -5.05
C CYS A 285 -7.30 -10.28 -5.48
N VAL A 286 -7.46 -11.60 -5.52
CA VAL A 286 -8.70 -12.29 -5.84
C VAL A 286 -9.69 -12.17 -4.69
N PHE A 287 -9.24 -12.21 -3.43
CA PHE A 287 -10.07 -12.00 -2.24
C PHE A 287 -10.55 -10.55 -2.11
N ALA A 288 -9.67 -9.58 -2.38
CA ALA A 288 -10.01 -8.17 -2.47
C ALA A 288 -10.80 -7.82 -3.76
N LEU A 289 -10.87 -8.74 -4.73
CA LEU A 289 -11.46 -8.54 -6.06
C LEU A 289 -10.84 -7.36 -6.82
N ILE A 290 -9.54 -7.13 -6.64
CA ILE A 290 -8.73 -6.07 -7.25
C ILE A 290 -7.51 -6.69 -7.93
N ASN A 291 -7.25 -6.34 -9.18
CA ASN A 291 -5.99 -6.65 -9.87
C ASN A 291 -5.04 -5.44 -9.83
N PRO A 292 -3.72 -5.60 -9.65
CA PRO A 292 -2.76 -4.49 -9.77
C PRO A 292 -2.89 -3.77 -11.13
N MET A 293 -2.81 -2.44 -11.12
CA MET A 293 -3.26 -1.48 -12.14
C MET A 293 -2.16 -1.09 -13.10
N LEU A 294 -1.01 -0.88 -12.47
CA LEU A 294 0.21 -0.46 -13.08
C LEU A 294 0.94 -1.77 -13.35
N GLU A 295 1.06 -2.12 -14.64
CA GLU A 295 1.62 -3.37 -15.16
C GLU A 295 3.08 -3.55 -14.75
N THR A 296 3.31 -3.76 -13.47
CA THR A 296 4.48 -4.43 -12.99
C THR A 296 4.22 -5.87 -13.39
N HIS A 297 4.67 -6.27 -14.59
CA HIS A 297 4.55 -7.61 -15.14
C HIS A 297 5.20 -8.65 -14.20
N ASN A 298 4.51 -8.91 -13.11
CA ASN A 298 4.84 -9.76 -11.99
C ASN A 298 3.97 -11.02 -12.09
N ALA A 299 4.30 -12.06 -11.33
CA ALA A 299 3.57 -13.32 -11.38
C ALA A 299 2.09 -13.21 -10.91
N VAL A 300 1.60 -12.02 -10.59
CA VAL A 300 0.33 -11.77 -9.91
C VAL A 300 -0.63 -10.91 -10.75
N THR A 301 -0.23 -10.47 -11.96
CA THR A 301 -0.97 -9.49 -12.76
C THR A 301 -1.50 -10.06 -14.08
N MET A 302 -2.74 -9.71 -14.41
CA MET A 302 -3.26 -9.79 -15.78
C MET A 302 -3.10 -8.45 -16.51
N PRO A 303 -3.06 -8.43 -17.86
CA PRO A 303 -3.05 -7.19 -18.62
C PRO A 303 -4.24 -6.30 -18.23
N HIS A 304 -3.98 -5.02 -18.02
CA HIS A 304 -5.00 -4.08 -17.55
C HIS A 304 -6.22 -3.98 -18.48
N VAL A 305 -6.02 -4.08 -19.80
CA VAL A 305 -7.12 -4.05 -20.78
C VAL A 305 -8.06 -5.23 -20.54
N VAL A 306 -7.50 -6.42 -20.29
CA VAL A 306 -8.27 -7.63 -19.98
C VAL A 306 -9.05 -7.43 -18.67
N TYR A 307 -8.36 -6.96 -17.64
CA TYR A 307 -8.96 -6.66 -16.34
C TYR A 307 -10.16 -5.71 -16.44
N TYR A 308 -9.98 -4.55 -17.07
CA TYR A 308 -11.03 -3.55 -17.15
C TYR A 308 -12.15 -3.94 -18.10
N SER A 309 -11.85 -4.69 -19.16
CA SER A 309 -12.88 -5.23 -20.04
C SER A 309 -13.76 -6.24 -19.31
N LEU A 310 -13.14 -7.15 -18.52
CA LEU A 310 -13.88 -8.08 -17.67
C LEU A 310 -14.72 -7.33 -16.63
N ARG A 311 -14.17 -6.29 -16.00
CA ARG A 311 -14.92 -5.51 -15.02
C ARG A 311 -16.09 -4.75 -15.61
N LEU A 312 -15.89 -4.11 -16.75
CA LEU A 312 -16.98 -3.46 -17.47
C LEU A 312 -18.04 -4.47 -17.89
N ALA A 313 -17.64 -5.64 -18.38
CA ALA A 313 -18.56 -6.72 -18.75
C ALA A 313 -19.35 -7.24 -17.54
N GLU A 314 -18.68 -7.57 -16.42
CA GLU A 314 -19.31 -7.98 -15.17
C GLU A 314 -20.34 -6.95 -14.69
N THR A 315 -19.94 -5.67 -14.59
CA THR A 315 -20.83 -4.60 -14.14
C THR A 315 -22.01 -4.41 -15.11
N THR A 316 -21.77 -4.48 -16.42
CA THR A 316 -22.85 -4.36 -17.43
C THR A 316 -23.83 -5.52 -17.32
N ILE A 317 -23.34 -6.76 -17.20
CA ILE A 317 -24.18 -7.94 -17.02
C ILE A 317 -25.01 -7.82 -15.73
N MET A 318 -24.39 -7.40 -14.62
CA MET A 318 -25.10 -7.18 -13.36
C MET A 318 -26.23 -6.15 -13.52
N VAL A 319 -25.98 -5.02 -14.18
CA VAL A 319 -26.99 -3.98 -14.42
C VAL A 319 -28.11 -4.49 -15.34
N VAL A 320 -27.78 -5.18 -16.43
CA VAL A 320 -28.75 -5.76 -17.36
C VAL A 320 -29.64 -6.79 -16.64
N LEU A 321 -29.05 -7.68 -15.84
CA LEU A 321 -29.79 -8.65 -15.05
C LEU A 321 -30.76 -7.96 -14.08
N VAL A 322 -30.31 -6.93 -13.36
CA VAL A 322 -31.18 -6.16 -12.46
C VAL A 322 -32.33 -5.50 -13.23
N TRP A 323 -32.07 -4.96 -14.43
CA TRP A 323 -33.08 -4.25 -15.23
C TRP A 323 -34.12 -5.18 -15.88
N PHE A 324 -33.70 -6.34 -16.37
CA PHE A 324 -34.55 -7.20 -17.20
C PHE A 324 -35.08 -8.45 -16.50
N VAL A 325 -34.40 -8.90 -15.43
CA VAL A 325 -34.69 -10.20 -14.80
C VAL A 325 -35.18 -10.03 -13.37
N ALA A 326 -34.69 -9.03 -12.65
CA ALA A 326 -35.12 -8.81 -11.28
C ALA A 326 -36.52 -8.19 -11.28
N ASP A 327 -37.48 -8.84 -10.59
CA ASP A 327 -38.81 -8.29 -10.31
C ASP A 327 -38.73 -7.26 -9.18
N VAL A 328 -37.91 -6.22 -9.40
CA VAL A 328 -37.57 -5.21 -8.41
C VAL A 328 -38.07 -3.88 -8.93
N ASP A 329 -38.93 -3.23 -8.16
CA ASP A 329 -39.28 -1.83 -8.42
C ASP A 329 -38.02 -0.98 -8.24
N VAL A 330 -37.40 -0.63 -9.36
CA VAL A 330 -36.19 0.19 -9.43
C VAL A 330 -36.40 1.50 -8.67
N PHE A 331 -37.61 2.08 -8.68
CA PHE A 331 -37.92 3.30 -7.95
C PHE A 331 -37.82 3.12 -6.43
N SER A 332 -38.28 1.97 -5.91
CA SER A 332 -38.12 1.62 -4.49
C SER A 332 -36.65 1.48 -4.09
N LEU A 333 -35.82 0.90 -4.96
CA LEU A 333 -34.38 0.72 -4.75
C LEU A 333 -33.66 2.08 -4.72
N TYR A 334 -34.03 2.99 -5.62
CA TYR A 334 -33.51 4.36 -5.60
C TYR A 334 -33.93 5.11 -4.33
N ARG A 335 -35.17 4.97 -3.87
CA ARG A 335 -35.68 5.68 -2.70
C ARG A 335 -35.00 5.22 -1.40
N ASP A 336 -34.86 3.91 -1.22
CA ASP A 336 -34.39 3.33 0.04
C ASP A 336 -32.87 3.19 0.11
N CYS A 337 -32.19 3.17 -1.04
CA CYS A 337 -30.74 2.95 -1.12
C CYS A 337 -30.03 4.06 -1.92
N PHE A 338 -30.60 5.27 -2.00
CA PHE A 338 -30.04 6.39 -2.75
C PHE A 338 -28.54 6.60 -2.54
N PRO A 339 -27.99 6.62 -1.30
CA PRO A 339 -26.56 6.85 -1.10
C PRO A 339 -25.68 5.76 -1.75
N ALA A 340 -26.10 4.49 -1.66
CA ALA A 340 -25.36 3.38 -2.26
C ALA A 340 -25.42 3.42 -3.80
N VAL A 341 -26.59 3.75 -4.37
CA VAL A 341 -26.75 3.89 -5.82
C VAL A 341 -25.95 5.10 -6.35
N ALA A 342 -26.00 6.23 -5.64
CA ALA A 342 -25.22 7.41 -5.99
C ALA A 342 -23.71 7.12 -5.93
N ALA A 343 -23.25 6.43 -4.88
CA ALA A 343 -21.86 5.99 -4.77
C ALA A 343 -21.47 5.04 -5.91
N PHE A 344 -22.30 4.06 -6.26
CA PHE A 344 -22.08 3.14 -7.37
C PHE A 344 -21.93 3.88 -8.72
N VAL A 345 -22.86 4.78 -9.03
CA VAL A 345 -22.85 5.55 -10.29
C VAL A 345 -21.68 6.53 -10.33
N ALA A 346 -21.48 7.32 -9.28
CA ALA A 346 -20.41 8.32 -9.21
C ALA A 346 -19.03 7.67 -9.32
N SER A 347 -18.83 6.53 -8.64
CA SER A 347 -17.59 5.77 -8.73
C SER A 347 -17.38 5.11 -10.10
N GLY A 348 -18.45 4.65 -10.77
CA GLY A 348 -18.38 4.17 -12.15
C GLY A 348 -17.96 5.27 -13.13
N ILE A 349 -18.56 6.46 -13.03
CA ILE A 349 -18.15 7.65 -13.81
C ILE A 349 -16.69 8.02 -13.49
N GLY A 350 -16.33 8.01 -12.21
CA GLY A 350 -14.97 8.25 -11.73
C GLY A 350 -13.97 7.31 -12.38
N MET A 351 -14.25 6.01 -12.45
CA MET A 351 -13.38 5.04 -13.14
C MET A 351 -13.21 5.37 -14.63
N VAL A 352 -14.29 5.70 -15.34
CA VAL A 352 -14.25 6.02 -16.78
C VAL A 352 -13.39 7.27 -17.05
N ILE A 353 -13.44 8.27 -16.17
CA ILE A 353 -12.66 9.51 -16.30
C ILE A 353 -11.20 9.31 -15.84
N LEU A 354 -11.00 8.64 -14.71
CA LEU A 354 -9.68 8.50 -14.08
C LEU A 354 -8.80 7.46 -14.78
N LEU A 355 -9.36 6.44 -15.43
CA LEU A 355 -8.58 5.41 -16.13
C LEU A 355 -7.70 6.00 -17.25
N PRO A 356 -8.23 6.82 -18.20
CA PRO A 356 -7.40 7.53 -19.18
C PRO A 356 -6.35 8.43 -18.51
N ALA A 357 -6.72 9.14 -17.45
CA ALA A 357 -5.79 10.03 -16.73
C ALA A 357 -4.62 9.25 -16.10
N VAL A 358 -4.90 8.12 -15.44
CA VAL A 358 -3.86 7.21 -14.93
C VAL A 358 -2.98 6.73 -16.07
N ARG A 359 -3.54 6.37 -17.22
CA ARG A 359 -2.76 5.90 -18.38
C ARG A 359 -1.85 6.99 -18.93
N CYS A 360 -2.35 8.21 -19.11
CA CYS A 360 -1.56 9.30 -19.66
C CYS A 360 -0.50 9.82 -18.68
N LEU A 361 -0.82 9.89 -17.39
CA LEU A 361 -0.01 10.62 -16.40
C LEU A 361 0.81 9.70 -15.49
N ALA A 362 0.38 8.45 -15.29
CA ALA A 362 1.02 7.50 -14.39
C ALA A 362 1.69 6.31 -15.11
N SER A 363 1.43 6.06 -16.38
CA SER A 363 1.99 4.93 -17.17
C SER A 363 3.25 5.20 -18.03
N PRO A 364 3.67 6.43 -18.40
CA PRO A 364 4.72 6.64 -19.43
C PRO A 364 6.07 5.94 -19.20
N GLY A 365 6.42 5.58 -17.95
CA GLY A 365 7.66 4.88 -17.60
C GLY A 365 7.54 3.35 -17.43
N MET A 366 6.33 2.78 -17.50
CA MET A 366 6.10 1.34 -17.21
C MET A 366 5.80 0.50 -18.46
N ALA A 367 5.37 1.12 -19.56
CA ALA A 367 5.18 0.43 -20.85
C ALA A 367 6.45 -0.24 -21.40
N ASN A 368 7.63 0.13 -20.88
CA ASN A 368 8.94 -0.40 -21.30
C ASN A 368 9.62 -1.29 -20.24
N GLN A 369 8.95 -1.66 -19.14
CA GLN A 369 9.55 -2.56 -18.16
C GLN A 369 9.57 -4.01 -18.67
N LYS A 370 10.76 -4.61 -18.67
CA LYS A 370 10.98 -6.00 -19.09
C LYS A 370 10.11 -6.96 -18.26
N VAL A 371 9.34 -7.80 -18.95
CA VAL A 371 8.58 -8.90 -18.36
C VAL A 371 9.56 -9.91 -17.77
N TYR A 372 9.37 -10.26 -16.50
CA TYR A 372 10.08 -11.36 -15.86
C TYR A 372 9.11 -12.50 -15.67
N THR A 373 9.33 -13.63 -16.35
CA THR A 373 8.62 -14.88 -16.03
C THR A 373 8.95 -15.29 -14.60
N THR A 374 8.14 -16.15 -13.98
CA THR A 374 8.38 -16.67 -12.63
C THR A 374 9.79 -17.26 -12.47
N ALA A 375 10.26 -17.98 -13.49
CA ALA A 375 11.63 -18.49 -13.55
C ALA A 375 12.66 -17.34 -13.55
N GLN A 376 12.41 -16.26 -14.29
CA GLN A 376 13.29 -15.09 -14.35
C GLN A 376 13.22 -14.22 -13.07
N TRP A 377 12.11 -14.23 -12.34
CA TRP A 377 11.95 -13.56 -11.05
C TRP A 377 12.71 -14.31 -9.94
N ALA A 378 12.60 -15.64 -9.90
CA ALA A 378 13.37 -16.49 -8.99
C ALA A 378 14.89 -16.47 -9.31
N LEU A 379 15.24 -16.24 -10.57
CA LEU A 379 16.62 -16.12 -11.04
C LEU A 379 17.16 -14.68 -11.02
N LYS A 380 16.38 -13.69 -10.57
CA LYS A 380 16.82 -12.30 -10.62
C LYS A 380 18.01 -12.13 -9.67
N PRO A 381 19.23 -11.83 -10.18
CA PRO A 381 20.35 -11.58 -9.30
C PRO A 381 19.99 -10.35 -8.46
N PHE A 382 20.18 -10.47 -7.14
CA PHE A 382 20.12 -9.37 -6.19
C PHE A 382 20.68 -8.10 -6.84
N SER A 383 19.98 -6.97 -6.73
CA SER A 383 20.46 -5.70 -7.26
C SER A 383 21.90 -5.43 -6.77
N ARG A 384 22.72 -4.67 -7.50
CA ARG A 384 24.08 -4.30 -7.03
C ARG A 384 24.10 -3.72 -5.60
N ALA A 385 23.01 -3.08 -5.16
CA ALA A 385 22.83 -2.62 -3.79
C ALA A 385 22.60 -3.78 -2.81
N GLN A 386 21.78 -4.77 -3.15
CA GLN A 386 21.56 -5.98 -2.36
C GLN A 386 22.76 -6.93 -2.39
N LEU A 387 23.51 -7.02 -3.49
CA LEU A 387 24.80 -7.72 -3.55
C LEU A 387 25.85 -7.02 -2.68
N LYS A 388 25.92 -5.68 -2.71
CA LYS A 388 26.79 -4.93 -1.79
C LYS A 388 26.38 -5.10 -0.33
N LEU A 389 25.08 -5.18 -0.04
CA LEU A 389 24.60 -5.46 1.31
C LEU A 389 25.00 -6.89 1.71
N ARG A 390 24.75 -7.89 0.86
CA ARG A 390 25.13 -9.28 1.09
C ARG A 390 26.64 -9.45 1.26
N ASP A 391 27.44 -8.79 0.44
CA ASP A 391 28.91 -8.80 0.52
C ASP A 391 29.40 -8.06 1.77
N ALA A 392 28.70 -7.02 2.22
CA ALA A 392 28.98 -6.37 3.50
C ALA A 392 28.62 -7.26 4.69
N THR A 393 27.49 -7.96 4.65
CA THR A 393 27.07 -8.91 5.70
C THR A 393 27.97 -10.14 5.75
N LEU A 394 28.41 -10.66 4.60
CA LEU A 394 29.36 -11.77 4.50
C LEU A 394 30.76 -11.36 4.99
N LYS A 395 31.19 -10.12 4.75
CA LYS A 395 32.43 -9.59 5.33
C LYS A 395 32.34 -9.41 6.85
N PHE A 396 31.20 -8.92 7.36
CA PHE A 396 30.97 -8.77 8.80
C PHE A 396 31.02 -10.13 9.52
N ASN A 397 30.40 -11.16 8.95
CA ASN A 397 30.41 -12.52 9.52
C ASN A 397 31.79 -13.20 9.43
N HIS A 398 32.63 -12.85 8.44
CA HIS A 398 34.00 -13.35 8.37
C HIS A 398 34.95 -12.65 9.34
N GLU A 399 34.67 -11.41 9.74
CA GLU A 399 35.46 -10.69 10.76
C GLU A 399 35.10 -11.12 12.19
N GLU A 400 33.86 -11.54 12.48
CA GLU A 400 33.47 -12.12 13.78
C GLU A 400 33.93 -13.59 13.98
N LEU A 401 34.23 -14.31 12.90
CA LEU A 401 34.76 -15.69 12.95
C LEU A 401 36.29 -15.76 12.94
N ALA A 402 37.00 -14.63 12.85
CA ALA A 402 38.44 -14.61 13.06
C ALA A 402 38.71 -14.75 14.57
N PRO A 403 39.43 -15.79 15.04
CA PRO A 403 39.74 -15.92 16.45
C PRO A 403 40.53 -14.67 16.91
N PRO A 404 40.28 -14.19 18.14
CA PRO A 404 40.99 -13.03 18.67
C PRO A 404 42.50 -13.31 18.66
N ARG A 405 43.27 -12.33 18.18
CA ARG A 405 44.73 -12.34 18.30
C ARG A 405 45.17 -12.02 19.72
#